data_AF-A0A352X532-F1
#
_entry.id   AF-A0A352X532-F1
#
_cell.length_a   1.000
_cell.length_b   1.000
_cell.length_c   1.000
_cell.angle_alpha   90.00
_cell.angle_beta   90.00
_cell.angle_gamma   90.00
#
_symmetry.space_group_name_H-M   'P 1'
#
loop_
_entity.id
_entity.type
_entity.pdbx_description
1 polymer ?
#
loop_
_entity_poly.entity_id
_entity_poly.type
_entity_poly.pdbx_seq_one_letter_code
_entity_poly.pdbx_strand_id
1 'polypeptide(L)'
;MNPIPNYKIEQQLGHNKSGGRVTYLATQTQNQNPVVIKQFQFAKTGTTWSDFDAHQREISLLQNLNSPNIPKYLDAIETPDGFCLIQEYKPAPSLAIPQPFTPQEIKEIAIAVLEVLVYLQQQIPPIIHRDIKPENILVEHSPQIKIYLVDFGLARSLDSEMAASTVVKGTLGFMPPEQIFNRKLTEASDLYSLGATLICLLTNTKSTDIGNLMDESYRLHFKPLISGLNPQFISWLEKMVAPNLKYRYPNAATALKALLSIEIVGNGFNFGKSIDWKSATSQFMLTKLVLVGMVTVSFLIAQRASNTVREINSGDYVGYLRWLRPPLAPHGHCPKCDLRGTDLRGLDLRFVDLTDADLRGADLRGTDLQNARLQNANLNNANLNEANLREADLYGADLRSSYLESTNLAHANLTDADLRGAYLQNANLFGVDLRETNLESADTTGAILPDNLP
;
A
#
# COMPACT_ATOMS: atom_id res chain seq x y z
N MET A 1 -10.33 -18.77 31.31
CA MET A 1 -11.01 -18.39 30.05
C MET A 1 -12.43 -18.89 30.15
N ASN A 2 -13.42 -18.05 29.83
CA ASN A 2 -14.80 -18.52 29.77
C ASN A 2 -14.91 -19.57 28.65
N PRO A 3 -15.64 -20.67 28.86
CA PRO A 3 -15.84 -21.68 27.82
C PRO A 3 -16.50 -21.04 26.60
N ILE A 4 -15.95 -21.31 25.41
CA ILE A 4 -16.56 -20.87 24.15
C ILE A 4 -17.56 -21.96 23.73
N PRO A 5 -18.86 -21.65 23.63
CA PRO A 5 -19.88 -22.64 23.29
C PRO A 5 -19.54 -23.38 22.00
N ASN A 6 -19.65 -24.71 21.99
CA ASN A 6 -19.37 -25.59 20.84
C ASN A 6 -17.90 -25.76 20.43
N TYR A 7 -16.93 -25.23 21.19
CA TYR A 7 -15.51 -25.37 20.89
C TYR A 7 -14.71 -25.87 22.08
N LYS A 8 -13.81 -26.82 21.83
CA LYS A 8 -12.82 -27.31 22.79
C LYS A 8 -11.45 -26.73 22.44
N ILE A 9 -10.88 -25.91 23.32
CA ILE A 9 -9.52 -25.38 23.15
C ILE A 9 -8.51 -26.52 23.32
N GLU A 10 -7.61 -26.69 22.34
CA GLU A 10 -6.55 -27.70 22.38
C GLU A 10 -5.22 -27.07 22.79
N GLN A 11 -4.85 -25.95 22.17
CA GLN A 11 -3.59 -25.24 22.47
C GLN A 11 -3.67 -23.75 22.12
N GLN A 12 -2.83 -22.95 22.78
CA GLN A 12 -2.62 -21.56 22.41
C GLN A 12 -1.57 -21.47 21.29
N LEU A 13 -1.93 -20.86 20.16
CA LEU A 13 -1.03 -20.64 19.01
C LEU A 13 -0.27 -19.31 19.11
N GLY A 14 -0.86 -18.29 19.72
CA GLY A 14 -0.24 -16.97 19.83
C GLY A 14 -0.90 -16.10 20.89
N HIS A 15 -0.15 -15.13 21.42
CA HIS A 15 -0.65 -14.23 22.46
C HIS A 15 0.00 -12.85 22.35
N ASN A 16 -0.82 -11.83 22.13
CA ASN A 16 -0.41 -10.44 22.09
C ASN A 16 -0.91 -9.72 23.36
N LYS A 17 0.00 -9.53 24.32
CA LYS A 17 -0.30 -8.97 25.65
C LYS A 17 -0.81 -7.53 25.60
N SER A 18 -0.27 -6.71 24.71
CA SER A 18 -0.59 -5.28 24.61
C SER A 18 -1.93 -5.03 23.91
N GLY A 19 -2.29 -5.84 22.91
CA GLY A 19 -3.54 -5.71 22.15
C GLY A 19 -4.71 -6.56 22.66
N GLY A 20 -4.56 -7.27 23.79
CA GLY A 20 -5.65 -8.12 24.33
C GLY A 20 -6.09 -9.26 23.39
N ARG A 21 -5.22 -9.69 22.46
CA ARG A 21 -5.52 -10.69 21.44
C ARG A 21 -4.85 -12.02 21.76
N VAL A 22 -5.61 -13.10 21.76
CA VAL A 22 -5.08 -14.47 21.93
C VAL A 22 -5.61 -15.37 20.84
N THR A 23 -4.73 -16.16 20.24
CA THR A 23 -5.07 -17.09 19.17
C THR A 23 -4.94 -18.52 19.67
N TYR A 24 -5.98 -19.31 19.48
CA TYR A 24 -6.07 -20.70 19.92
C TYR A 24 -6.33 -21.63 18.74
N LEU A 25 -5.77 -22.83 18.81
CA LEU A 25 -6.28 -23.99 18.07
C LEU A 25 -7.39 -24.61 18.92
N ALA A 26 -8.54 -24.84 18.30
CA ALA A 26 -9.67 -25.48 18.94
C ALA A 26 -10.30 -26.52 18.00
N THR A 27 -11.12 -27.38 18.58
CA THR A 27 -11.89 -28.40 17.86
C THR A 27 -13.37 -28.09 18.04
N GLN A 28 -14.14 -28.08 16.95
CA GLN A 28 -15.60 -28.00 16.99
C GLN A 28 -16.17 -29.27 17.64
N THR A 29 -16.98 -29.12 18.69
CA THR A 29 -17.46 -30.27 19.48
C THR A 29 -18.38 -31.20 18.68
N GLN A 30 -19.14 -30.65 17.72
CA GLN A 30 -20.15 -31.39 16.95
C GLN A 30 -19.56 -32.31 15.87
N ASN A 31 -18.54 -31.85 15.15
CA ASN A 31 -18.00 -32.54 13.97
C ASN A 31 -16.49 -32.85 14.07
N GLN A 32 -15.85 -32.45 15.18
CA GLN A 32 -14.41 -32.62 15.42
C GLN A 32 -13.49 -31.89 14.43
N ASN A 33 -14.00 -30.88 13.71
CA ASN A 33 -13.19 -30.10 12.78
C ASN A 33 -12.27 -29.12 13.54
N PRO A 34 -10.98 -29.03 13.18
CA PRO A 34 -10.07 -28.06 13.78
C PRO A 34 -10.35 -26.65 13.25
N VAL A 35 -10.27 -25.67 14.13
CA VAL A 35 -10.49 -24.25 13.86
C VAL A 35 -9.46 -23.38 14.57
N VAL A 36 -9.25 -22.17 14.05
CA VAL A 36 -8.53 -21.11 14.74
C VAL A 36 -9.55 -20.21 15.42
N ILE A 37 -9.36 -19.96 16.71
CA ILE A 37 -10.15 -18.98 17.47
C ILE A 37 -9.24 -17.82 17.84
N LYS A 38 -9.55 -16.63 17.33
CA LYS A 38 -8.92 -15.37 17.75
C LYS A 38 -9.83 -14.68 18.74
N GLN A 39 -9.44 -14.67 20.00
CA GLN A 39 -10.14 -13.95 21.05
C GLN A 39 -9.59 -12.52 21.12
N PHE A 40 -10.51 -11.55 21.10
CA PHE A 40 -10.24 -10.14 21.30
C PHE A 40 -10.93 -9.68 22.59
N GLN A 41 -10.14 -9.18 23.54
CA GLN A 41 -10.61 -8.76 24.86
C GLN A 41 -10.58 -7.22 24.96
N PHE A 42 -11.73 -6.60 25.19
CA PHE A 42 -11.89 -5.14 25.31
C PHE A 42 -12.10 -4.64 26.74
N ALA A 43 -12.32 -5.53 27.71
CA ALA A 43 -12.57 -5.16 29.11
C ALA A 43 -11.31 -4.75 29.90
N LYS A 44 -10.38 -4.02 29.27
CA LYS A 44 -9.24 -3.37 29.95
C LYS A 44 -9.46 -1.86 29.94
N THR A 45 -9.17 -1.19 31.05
CA THR A 45 -9.25 0.28 31.15
C THR A 45 -8.44 0.95 30.04
N GLY A 46 -9.10 1.70 29.15
CA GLY A 46 -8.44 2.47 28.08
C GLY A 46 -8.79 2.09 26.64
N THR A 47 -9.64 1.09 26.40
CA THR A 47 -10.13 0.73 25.06
C THR A 47 -11.12 1.76 24.51
N THR A 48 -10.91 2.14 23.25
CA THR A 48 -11.68 3.18 22.57
C THR A 48 -12.74 2.56 21.66
N TRP A 49 -13.83 3.28 21.38
CA TRP A 49 -14.88 2.82 20.46
C TRP A 49 -14.35 2.52 19.04
N SER A 50 -13.26 3.17 18.62
CA SER A 50 -12.60 2.95 17.32
C SER A 50 -11.96 1.56 17.18
N ASP A 51 -11.53 0.93 18.29
CA ASP A 51 -10.97 -0.43 18.28
C ASP A 51 -12.04 -1.46 17.90
N PHE A 52 -13.25 -1.31 18.45
CA PHE A 52 -14.40 -2.16 18.14
C PHE A 52 -14.81 -2.04 16.65
N ASP A 53 -14.88 -0.81 16.13
CA ASP A 53 -15.22 -0.56 14.71
C ASP A 53 -14.19 -1.15 13.75
N ALA A 54 -12.91 -1.19 14.13
CA ALA A 54 -11.85 -1.77 13.31
C ALA A 54 -11.97 -3.30 13.23
N HIS A 55 -12.34 -3.95 14.34
CA HIS A 55 -12.60 -5.38 14.40
C HIS A 55 -13.87 -5.79 13.64
N GLN A 56 -14.94 -5.00 13.73
CA GLN A 56 -16.17 -5.28 12.99
C GLN A 56 -15.95 -5.15 11.47
N ARG A 57 -15.09 -4.22 11.04
CA ARG A 57 -14.62 -4.11 9.66
C ARG A 57 -13.84 -5.36 9.23
N GLU A 58 -12.93 -5.87 10.07
CA GLU A 58 -12.20 -7.11 9.78
C GLU A 58 -13.14 -8.31 9.60
N ILE A 59 -14.12 -8.49 10.49
CA ILE A 59 -15.14 -9.54 10.37
C ILE A 59 -15.91 -9.40 9.06
N SER A 60 -16.42 -8.20 8.77
CA SER A 60 -17.22 -7.94 7.56
C SER A 60 -16.41 -8.16 6.28
N LEU A 61 -15.11 -7.85 6.29
CA LEU A 61 -14.22 -8.12 5.17
C LEU A 61 -14.02 -9.63 5.00
N LEU A 62 -13.63 -10.33 6.06
CA LEU A 62 -13.36 -11.78 6.01
C LEU A 62 -14.57 -12.62 5.59
N GLN A 63 -15.80 -12.20 5.95
CA GLN A 63 -17.03 -12.85 5.52
C GLN A 63 -17.22 -12.85 3.99
N ASN A 64 -16.67 -11.85 3.31
CA ASN A 64 -16.83 -11.67 1.87
C ASN A 64 -15.62 -12.17 1.06
N LEU A 65 -14.57 -12.66 1.72
CA LEU A 65 -13.42 -13.23 1.04
C LEU A 65 -13.63 -14.70 0.70
N ASN A 66 -13.31 -15.05 -0.54
CA ASN A 66 -13.34 -16.40 -1.07
C ASN A 66 -12.06 -16.69 -1.86
N SER A 67 -11.00 -17.05 -1.14
CA SER A 67 -9.73 -17.47 -1.72
C SER A 67 -9.24 -18.74 -1.02
N PRO A 68 -8.74 -19.76 -1.76
CA PRO A 68 -8.20 -20.98 -1.15
C PRO A 68 -6.93 -20.74 -0.32
N ASN A 69 -6.27 -19.60 -0.53
CA ASN A 69 -5.04 -19.18 0.15
C ASN A 69 -5.30 -18.22 1.32
N ILE A 70 -6.57 -18.00 1.69
CA ILE A 70 -6.96 -17.25 2.90
C ILE A 70 -7.83 -18.20 3.74
N PRO A 71 -7.58 -18.37 5.05
CA PRO A 71 -8.46 -19.17 5.90
C PRO A 71 -9.90 -18.65 5.87
N LYS A 72 -10.86 -19.53 5.61
CA LYS A 72 -12.26 -19.15 5.54
C LYS A 72 -12.75 -18.60 6.88
N TYR A 73 -13.53 -17.53 6.81
CA TYR A 73 -14.38 -17.14 7.92
C TYR A 73 -15.40 -18.25 8.20
N LEU A 74 -15.58 -18.61 9.48
CA LEU A 74 -16.59 -19.59 9.89
C LEU A 74 -17.68 -18.94 10.73
N ASP A 75 -17.29 -18.17 11.76
CA ASP A 75 -18.23 -17.58 12.70
C ASP A 75 -17.57 -16.46 13.53
N ALA A 76 -18.39 -15.67 14.22
CA ALA A 76 -17.96 -14.69 15.21
C ALA A 76 -18.90 -14.74 16.42
N ILE A 77 -18.34 -14.89 17.63
CA ILE A 77 -19.10 -15.09 18.86
C ILE A 77 -18.78 -13.96 19.83
N GLU A 78 -19.80 -13.23 20.25
CA GLU A 78 -19.69 -12.24 21.33
C GLU A 78 -19.44 -12.94 22.67
N THR A 79 -18.61 -12.31 23.49
CA THR A 79 -18.26 -12.75 24.84
C THR A 79 -18.43 -11.57 25.80
N PRO A 80 -18.59 -11.80 27.11
CA PRO A 80 -18.76 -10.71 28.08
C PRO A 80 -17.65 -9.64 28.03
N ASP A 81 -16.44 -10.06 27.68
CA ASP A 81 -15.25 -9.22 27.67
C ASP A 81 -14.77 -8.85 26.25
N GLY A 82 -15.54 -9.19 25.20
CA GLY A 82 -15.22 -8.87 23.80
C GLY A 82 -15.80 -9.86 22.80
N PHE A 83 -15.03 -10.34 21.82
CA PHE A 83 -15.52 -11.37 20.88
C PHE A 83 -14.45 -12.37 20.48
N CYS A 84 -14.89 -13.49 19.90
CA CYS A 84 -14.06 -14.51 19.30
C CYS A 84 -14.36 -14.58 17.79
N LEU A 85 -13.33 -14.47 16.96
CA LEU A 85 -13.40 -14.75 15.53
C LEU A 85 -12.96 -16.18 15.26
N ILE A 86 -13.78 -16.95 14.54
CA ILE A 86 -13.54 -18.35 14.24
C ILE A 86 -13.24 -18.48 12.75
N GLN A 87 -12.09 -19.09 12.44
CA GLN A 87 -11.61 -19.32 11.07
C GLN A 87 -11.23 -20.78 10.86
N GLU A 88 -11.20 -21.19 9.60
CA GLU A 88 -10.63 -22.46 9.18
C GLU A 88 -9.18 -22.61 9.70
N TYR A 89 -8.86 -23.77 10.28
CA TYR A 89 -7.47 -24.09 10.61
C TYR A 89 -6.72 -24.57 9.38
N LYS A 90 -5.54 -23.99 9.13
CA LYS A 90 -4.60 -24.47 8.11
C LYS A 90 -3.44 -25.19 8.80
N PRO A 91 -3.24 -26.50 8.56
CA PRO A 91 -2.18 -27.28 9.21
C PRO A 91 -0.81 -27.03 8.54
N ALA A 92 -0.35 -25.79 8.57
CA ALA A 92 0.90 -25.36 7.94
C ALA A 92 1.72 -24.47 8.89
N PRO A 93 3.04 -24.68 9.01
CA PRO A 93 3.92 -23.81 9.80
C PRO A 93 4.00 -22.40 9.20
N SER A 94 4.29 -21.41 10.05
CA SER A 94 4.62 -20.05 9.63
C SER A 94 6.02 -19.98 8.99
N LEU A 95 6.21 -19.08 8.02
CA LEU A 95 7.52 -18.75 7.46
C LEU A 95 8.53 -18.22 8.49
N ALA A 96 8.08 -17.77 9.66
CA ALA A 96 8.96 -17.33 10.75
C ALA A 96 9.70 -18.51 11.41
N ILE A 97 9.24 -19.75 11.23
CA ILE A 97 9.93 -20.94 11.72
C ILE A 97 11.19 -21.15 10.87
N PRO A 98 12.40 -21.14 11.47
CA PRO A 98 13.63 -21.30 10.71
C PRO A 98 13.66 -22.62 9.96
N GLN A 99 13.64 -22.55 8.63
CA GLN A 99 13.81 -23.68 7.74
C GLN A 99 14.47 -23.20 6.44
N PRO A 100 15.30 -24.03 5.78
CA PRO A 100 15.95 -23.65 4.55
C PRO A 100 14.93 -23.55 3.41
N PHE A 101 15.04 -22.49 2.61
CA PHE A 101 14.35 -22.37 1.32
C PHE A 101 15.39 -22.09 0.24
N THR A 102 15.25 -22.74 -0.90
CA THR A 102 15.98 -22.40 -2.10
C THR A 102 15.48 -21.07 -2.66
N PRO A 103 16.30 -20.33 -3.44
CA PRO A 103 15.84 -19.13 -4.10
C PRO A 103 14.61 -19.37 -4.99
N GLN A 104 14.51 -20.55 -5.62
CA GLN A 104 13.37 -20.97 -6.43
C GLN A 104 12.09 -21.08 -5.62
N GLU A 105 12.14 -21.75 -4.47
CA GLU A 105 11.01 -21.83 -3.54
C GLU A 105 10.59 -20.44 -3.04
N ILE A 106 11.54 -19.54 -2.77
CA ILE A 106 11.23 -18.16 -2.35
C ILE A 106 10.49 -17.38 -3.46
N LYS A 107 10.83 -17.58 -4.74
CA LYS A 107 10.04 -16.99 -5.83
C LYS A 107 8.65 -17.61 -5.94
N GLU A 108 8.50 -18.91 -5.72
CA GLU A 108 7.19 -19.55 -5.72
C GLU A 108 6.30 -19.00 -4.59
N ILE A 109 6.87 -18.79 -3.40
CA ILE A 109 6.22 -18.06 -2.31
C ILE A 109 5.84 -16.64 -2.75
N ALA A 110 6.77 -15.90 -3.36
CA ALA A 110 6.51 -14.54 -3.83
C ALA A 110 5.35 -14.48 -4.84
N ILE A 111 5.33 -15.40 -5.81
CA ILE A 111 4.24 -15.53 -6.79
C ILE A 111 2.92 -15.80 -6.09
N ALA A 112 2.87 -16.81 -5.23
CA ALA A 112 1.64 -17.21 -4.54
C ALA A 112 1.09 -16.10 -3.64
N VAL A 113 1.95 -15.35 -2.93
CA VAL A 113 1.49 -14.20 -2.14
C VAL A 113 1.01 -13.05 -3.04
N LEU A 114 1.72 -12.76 -4.14
CA LEU A 114 1.28 -11.72 -5.08
C LEU A 114 -0.07 -12.05 -5.73
N GLU A 115 -0.36 -13.30 -6.02
CA GLU A 115 -1.67 -13.73 -6.52
C GLU A 115 -2.80 -13.46 -5.51
N VAL A 116 -2.54 -13.70 -4.21
CA VAL A 116 -3.47 -13.34 -3.14
C VAL A 116 -3.65 -11.82 -3.07
N LEU A 117 -2.57 -11.04 -3.17
CA LEU A 117 -2.65 -9.58 -3.17
C LEU A 117 -3.40 -9.04 -4.39
N VAL A 118 -3.23 -9.63 -5.58
CA VAL A 118 -4.04 -9.29 -6.76
C VAL A 118 -5.53 -9.51 -6.48
N TYR A 119 -5.88 -10.65 -5.88
CA TYR A 119 -7.26 -10.94 -5.50
C TYR A 119 -7.83 -9.92 -4.50
N LEU A 120 -7.05 -9.51 -3.49
CA LEU A 120 -7.47 -8.51 -2.50
C LEU A 120 -7.61 -7.11 -3.11
N GLN A 121 -6.71 -6.74 -4.03
CA GLN A 121 -6.71 -5.42 -4.69
C GLN A 121 -7.85 -5.28 -5.72
N GLN A 122 -8.42 -6.39 -6.18
CA GLN A 122 -9.60 -6.40 -7.06
C GLN A 122 -10.94 -6.20 -6.33
N GLN A 123 -10.94 -6.22 -5.00
CA GLN A 123 -12.15 -5.93 -4.23
C GLN A 123 -12.54 -4.45 -4.34
N ILE A 124 -13.80 -4.13 -4.03
CA ILE A 124 -14.32 -2.75 -4.09
C ILE A 124 -14.80 -2.34 -2.68
N PRO A 125 -14.08 -1.42 -2.00
CA PRO A 125 -12.78 -0.84 -2.38
C PRO A 125 -11.62 -1.87 -2.27
N PRO A 126 -10.45 -1.60 -2.90
CA PRO A 126 -9.28 -2.47 -2.79
C PRO A 126 -8.89 -2.74 -1.34
N ILE A 127 -8.61 -4.00 -1.01
CA ILE A 127 -8.21 -4.39 0.34
C ILE A 127 -6.68 -4.37 0.43
N ILE A 128 -6.18 -3.69 1.47
CA ILE A 128 -4.76 -3.65 1.85
C ILE A 128 -4.61 -4.48 3.13
N HIS A 129 -3.67 -5.43 3.15
CA HIS A 129 -3.44 -6.36 4.25
C HIS A 129 -2.78 -5.69 5.47
N ARG A 130 -1.80 -4.80 5.27
CA ARG A 130 -1.14 -3.93 6.28
C ARG A 130 -0.20 -4.60 7.29
N ASP A 131 -0.15 -5.94 7.33
CA ASP A 131 0.70 -6.68 8.27
C ASP A 131 1.35 -7.92 7.61
N ILE A 132 1.88 -7.78 6.40
CA ILE A 132 2.59 -8.90 5.74
C ILE A 132 3.99 -9.05 6.36
N LYS A 133 4.30 -10.25 6.83
CA LYS A 133 5.57 -10.62 7.47
C LYS A 133 5.66 -12.16 7.57
N PRO A 134 6.84 -12.75 7.85
CA PRO A 134 6.98 -14.21 7.94
C PRO A 134 5.98 -14.88 8.90
N GLU A 135 5.62 -14.24 10.01
CA GLU A 135 4.67 -14.75 11.00
C GLU A 135 3.26 -14.96 10.42
N ASN A 136 2.88 -14.14 9.44
CA ASN A 136 1.52 -14.06 8.90
C ASN A 136 1.36 -14.81 7.56
N ILE A 137 2.37 -15.58 7.15
CA ILE A 137 2.29 -16.45 5.98
C ILE A 137 2.60 -17.88 6.45
N LEU A 138 1.62 -18.77 6.29
CA LEU A 138 1.80 -20.20 6.51
C LEU A 138 2.21 -20.87 5.21
N VAL A 139 3.07 -21.88 5.26
CA VAL A 139 3.58 -22.56 4.07
C VAL A 139 3.51 -24.08 4.20
N GLU A 140 3.12 -24.73 3.11
CA GLU A 140 3.08 -26.18 2.94
C GLU A 140 3.95 -26.56 1.74
N HIS A 141 4.82 -27.57 1.92
CA HIS A 141 5.89 -27.91 0.97
C HIS A 141 5.56 -29.02 -0.04
N SER A 142 4.37 -29.64 0.02
CA SER A 142 4.11 -30.87 -0.73
C SER A 142 2.72 -30.91 -1.38
N PRO A 143 2.59 -31.29 -2.67
CA PRO A 143 3.62 -31.53 -3.69
C PRO A 143 4.11 -30.26 -4.41
N GLN A 144 3.52 -29.10 -4.09
CA GLN A 144 3.87 -27.77 -4.59
C GLN A 144 3.79 -26.81 -3.42
N ILE A 145 4.57 -25.71 -3.46
CA ILE A 145 4.46 -24.67 -2.44
C ILE A 145 3.05 -24.12 -2.44
N LYS A 146 2.41 -24.23 -1.28
CA LYS A 146 1.12 -23.61 -1.01
C LYS A 146 1.26 -22.69 0.18
N ILE A 147 0.77 -21.47 0.03
CA ILE A 147 0.77 -20.47 1.09
C ILE A 147 -0.64 -20.21 1.59
N TYR A 148 -0.73 -19.79 2.85
CA TYR A 148 -1.94 -19.24 3.42
C TYR A 148 -1.62 -17.90 4.08
N LEU A 149 -2.21 -16.81 3.59
CA LEU A 149 -2.08 -15.48 4.18
C LEU A 149 -3.06 -15.34 5.34
N VAL A 150 -2.55 -15.04 6.52
CA VAL A 150 -3.31 -14.97 7.77
C VAL A 150 -3.13 -13.60 8.44
N ASP A 151 -3.98 -13.29 9.41
CA ASP A 151 -3.85 -12.11 10.28
C ASP A 151 -3.81 -10.76 9.54
N PHE A 152 -4.96 -10.35 9.02
CA PHE A 152 -5.12 -9.04 8.39
C PHE A 152 -4.93 -7.93 9.44
N GLY A 153 -4.07 -6.96 9.15
CA GLY A 153 -3.70 -5.87 10.07
C GLY A 153 -4.77 -4.78 10.23
N LEU A 154 -6.04 -5.10 9.97
CA LEU A 154 -7.14 -4.13 9.86
C LEU A 154 -7.55 -3.54 11.22
N ALA A 155 -7.40 -4.31 12.29
CA ALA A 155 -7.74 -3.90 13.63
C ALA A 155 -6.62 -3.14 14.38
N ARG A 156 -5.50 -2.80 13.72
CA ARG A 156 -4.48 -1.95 14.34
C ARG A 156 -4.99 -0.51 14.34
N SER A 157 -5.61 -0.09 15.44
CA SER A 157 -5.94 1.32 15.67
C SER A 157 -4.63 2.13 15.69
N LEU A 158 -4.47 3.00 14.69
CA LEU A 158 -3.37 3.95 14.55
C LEU A 158 -3.65 5.25 15.32
N ASP A 159 -4.80 5.35 16.00
CA ASP A 159 -5.30 6.58 16.65
C ASP A 159 -4.68 6.86 18.03
N SER A 160 -3.67 6.11 18.45
CA SER A 160 -2.95 6.42 19.69
C SER A 160 -1.56 6.96 19.37
N GLU A 161 -1.28 8.17 19.82
CA GLU A 161 0.08 8.75 19.97
C GLU A 161 1.05 7.78 20.72
N MET A 162 0.52 6.73 21.35
CA MET A 162 1.24 5.64 22.01
C MET A 162 1.68 4.49 21.09
N ALA A 163 1.25 4.44 19.82
CA ALA A 163 1.73 3.41 18.89
C ALA A 163 3.23 3.55 18.61
N ALA A 164 3.77 4.77 18.62
CA ALA A 164 5.21 5.01 18.48
C ALA A 164 6.04 4.41 19.62
N SER A 165 5.47 4.25 20.83
CA SER A 165 6.18 3.70 22.00
C SER A 165 6.04 2.19 22.17
N THR A 166 5.12 1.53 21.44
CA THR A 166 4.85 0.09 21.58
C THR A 166 5.32 -0.74 20.38
N VAL A 167 5.72 -0.11 19.27
CA VAL A 167 6.24 -0.80 18.10
C VAL A 167 7.63 -1.34 18.43
N VAL A 168 7.68 -2.63 18.80
CA VAL A 168 8.93 -3.38 18.96
C VAL A 168 9.77 -3.18 17.70
N LYS A 169 11.03 -2.76 17.89
CA LYS A 169 12.02 -2.48 16.84
C LYS A 169 12.05 -3.50 15.68
N GLY A 170 11.72 -4.77 15.95
CA GLY A 170 11.62 -5.84 14.96
C GLY A 170 10.42 -5.78 14.00
N THR A 171 9.31 -5.12 14.34
CA THR A 171 8.16 -4.97 13.43
C THR A 171 8.31 -3.81 12.45
N LEU A 172 9.18 -2.83 12.75
CA LEU A 172 9.38 -1.65 11.89
C LEU A 172 9.90 -2.02 10.50
N GLY A 173 10.79 -3.01 10.37
CA GLY A 173 11.42 -3.28 9.07
C GLY A 173 10.49 -3.92 8.03
N PHE A 174 9.32 -4.42 8.43
CA PHE A 174 8.27 -4.87 7.49
C PHE A 174 7.25 -3.77 7.18
N MET A 175 7.20 -2.72 8.00
CA MET A 175 6.23 -1.65 7.85
C MET A 175 6.71 -0.67 6.77
N PRO A 176 5.91 -0.40 5.72
CA PRO A 176 6.29 0.58 4.73
C PRO A 176 6.36 1.99 5.36
N PRO A 177 7.22 2.89 4.87
CA PRO A 177 7.37 4.23 5.44
C PRO A 177 6.05 5.00 5.52
N GLU A 178 5.19 4.90 4.51
CA GLU A 178 3.88 5.56 4.54
C GLU A 178 2.99 5.06 5.70
N GLN A 179 3.14 3.81 6.15
CA GLN A 179 2.43 3.29 7.32
C GLN A 179 3.06 3.77 8.63
N ILE A 180 4.39 3.85 8.70
CA ILE A 180 5.12 4.37 9.88
C ILE A 180 4.74 5.83 10.15
N PHE A 181 4.62 6.62 9.09
CA PHE A 181 4.31 8.05 9.17
C PHE A 181 2.79 8.35 9.10
N ASN A 182 1.94 7.34 9.28
CA ASN A 182 0.48 7.48 9.25
C ASN A 182 -0.07 8.18 8.00
N ARG A 183 0.60 7.99 6.85
CA ARG A 183 0.15 8.47 5.53
C ARG A 183 -0.82 7.45 4.94
N LYS A 184 -1.58 7.88 3.92
CA LYS A 184 -2.53 7.02 3.23
C LYS A 184 -1.84 5.81 2.60
N LEU A 185 -2.25 4.61 3.02
CA LEU A 185 -1.78 3.35 2.43
C LEU A 185 -2.32 3.16 1.02
N THR A 186 -1.55 2.43 0.21
CA THR A 186 -1.89 2.08 -1.17
C THR A 186 -1.70 0.59 -1.41
N GLU A 187 -2.11 0.11 -2.58
CA GLU A 187 -1.82 -1.25 -3.04
C GLU A 187 -0.31 -1.57 -3.03
N ALA A 188 0.53 -0.55 -3.22
CA ALA A 188 1.97 -0.67 -3.17
C ALA A 188 2.53 -0.82 -1.75
N SER A 189 1.76 -0.52 -0.70
CA SER A 189 2.19 -0.65 0.70
C SER A 189 2.47 -2.10 1.08
N ASP A 190 1.58 -3.02 0.70
CA ASP A 190 1.77 -4.46 0.92
C ASP A 190 2.98 -5.02 0.17
N LEU A 191 3.39 -4.40 -0.95
CA LEU A 191 4.55 -4.85 -1.73
C LEU A 191 5.87 -4.61 -0.99
N TYR A 192 5.96 -3.53 -0.21
CA TYR A 192 7.13 -3.29 0.64
C TYR A 192 7.25 -4.38 1.70
N SER A 193 6.15 -4.66 2.39
CA SER A 193 6.09 -5.69 3.44
C SER A 193 6.40 -7.08 2.90
N LEU A 194 5.88 -7.43 1.72
CA LEU A 194 6.25 -8.66 1.02
C LEU A 194 7.73 -8.66 0.63
N GLY A 195 8.25 -7.58 0.05
CA GLY A 195 9.66 -7.49 -0.30
C GLY A 195 10.59 -7.66 0.90
N ALA A 196 10.28 -7.02 2.04
CA ALA A 196 11.01 -7.19 3.29
C ALA A 196 10.94 -8.65 3.80
N THR A 197 9.78 -9.29 3.67
CA THR A 197 9.61 -10.72 3.98
C THR A 197 10.51 -11.61 3.13
N LEU A 198 10.56 -11.37 1.81
CA LEU A 198 11.42 -12.13 0.90
C LEU A 198 12.90 -11.89 1.18
N ILE A 199 13.29 -10.66 1.52
CA ILE A 199 14.66 -10.34 1.95
C ILE A 199 15.03 -11.17 3.18
N CYS A 200 14.18 -11.21 4.21
CA CYS A 200 14.42 -12.05 5.39
C CYS A 200 14.72 -13.51 5.04
N LEU A 201 13.95 -14.10 4.13
CA LEU A 201 14.16 -15.49 3.69
C LEU A 201 15.48 -15.64 2.92
N LEU A 202 15.75 -14.75 1.96
CA LEU A 202 16.95 -14.83 1.10
C LEU A 202 18.24 -14.61 1.88
N THR A 203 18.22 -13.75 2.90
CA THR A 203 19.39 -13.43 3.73
C THR A 203 19.44 -14.24 5.02
N ASN A 204 18.51 -15.19 5.22
CA ASN A 204 18.34 -15.95 6.46
C ASN A 204 18.34 -15.04 7.72
N THR A 205 17.71 -13.87 7.60
CA THR A 205 17.64 -12.86 8.66
C THR A 205 16.35 -13.06 9.43
N LYS A 206 16.45 -13.23 10.77
CA LYS A 206 15.28 -13.36 11.64
C LYS A 206 14.40 -12.11 11.54
N SER A 207 13.08 -12.29 11.68
CA SER A 207 12.13 -11.17 11.66
C SER A 207 12.45 -10.07 12.66
N THR A 208 13.03 -10.41 13.83
CA THR A 208 13.43 -9.42 14.84
C THR A 208 14.59 -8.53 14.40
N ASP A 209 15.37 -8.99 13.43
CA ASP A 209 16.67 -8.42 13.07
C ASP A 209 16.61 -7.70 11.71
N ILE A 210 15.48 -7.74 11.00
CA ILE A 210 15.29 -7.06 9.71
C ILE A 210 15.57 -5.55 9.78
N GLY A 211 15.25 -4.93 10.92
CA GLY A 211 15.54 -3.51 11.16
C GLY A 211 17.02 -3.17 11.12
N ASN A 212 17.91 -4.15 11.32
CA ASN A 212 19.37 -3.95 11.22
C ASN A 212 19.84 -3.80 9.76
N LEU A 213 19.03 -4.23 8.79
CA LEU A 213 19.32 -4.02 7.37
C LEU A 213 18.81 -2.66 6.88
N MET A 214 18.11 -1.89 7.72
CA MET A 214 17.44 -0.65 7.32
C MET A 214 18.27 0.57 7.73
N ASP A 215 18.49 1.52 6.81
CA ASP A 215 19.10 2.80 7.14
C ASP A 215 18.08 3.84 7.67
N GLU A 216 18.60 5.02 8.04
CA GLU A 216 17.81 6.18 8.49
C GLU A 216 16.84 6.71 7.42
N SER A 217 17.07 6.36 6.14
CA SER A 217 16.19 6.67 5.02
C SER A 217 15.18 5.55 4.72
N TYR A 218 15.04 4.57 5.63
CA TYR A 218 14.17 3.41 5.52
C TYR A 218 14.49 2.48 4.34
N ARG A 219 15.71 2.53 3.80
CA ARG A 219 16.15 1.64 2.71
C ARG A 219 16.75 0.36 3.29
N LEU A 220 16.36 -0.78 2.73
CA LEU A 220 16.94 -2.08 3.09
C LEU A 220 18.23 -2.34 2.29
N HIS A 221 19.34 -2.53 3.00
CA HIS A 221 20.65 -2.86 2.45
C HIS A 221 20.87 -4.39 2.38
N PHE A 222 20.28 -5.03 1.38
CA PHE A 222 20.34 -6.49 1.22
C PHE A 222 21.18 -6.97 0.02
N LYS A 223 21.43 -6.12 -0.98
CA LYS A 223 22.09 -6.52 -2.25
C LYS A 223 23.42 -7.28 -2.07
N PRO A 224 24.36 -6.86 -1.18
CA PRO A 224 25.62 -7.58 -1.01
C PRO A 224 25.41 -9.02 -0.51
N LEU A 225 24.37 -9.24 0.30
CA LEU A 225 24.04 -10.53 0.92
C LEU A 225 23.45 -11.54 -0.07
N ILE A 226 22.91 -11.06 -1.21
CA ILE A 226 22.27 -11.89 -2.23
C ILE A 226 22.90 -11.74 -3.62
N SER A 227 24.16 -11.31 -3.68
CA SER A 227 24.89 -11.00 -4.92
C SER A 227 25.04 -12.18 -5.89
N GLY A 228 24.84 -13.42 -5.43
CA GLY A 228 24.85 -14.63 -6.25
C GLY A 228 23.57 -14.88 -7.07
N LEU A 229 22.51 -14.09 -6.87
CA LEU A 229 21.24 -14.22 -7.58
C LEU A 229 21.21 -13.42 -8.89
N ASN A 230 20.24 -13.71 -9.74
CA ASN A 230 20.04 -12.98 -10.99
C ASN A 230 19.86 -11.47 -10.72
N PRO A 231 20.64 -10.59 -11.36
CA PRO A 231 20.54 -9.14 -11.16
C PRO A 231 19.14 -8.55 -11.44
N GLN A 232 18.38 -9.13 -12.36
CA GLN A 232 17.00 -8.72 -12.63
C GLN A 232 16.08 -9.04 -11.44
N PHE A 233 16.29 -10.18 -10.77
CA PHE A 233 15.54 -10.54 -9.57
C PHE A 233 15.88 -9.61 -8.40
N ILE A 234 17.17 -9.28 -8.24
CA ILE A 234 17.62 -8.30 -7.23
C ILE A 234 17.01 -6.92 -7.49
N SER A 235 16.99 -6.48 -8.75
CA SER A 235 16.37 -5.20 -9.14
C SER A 235 14.86 -5.20 -8.94
N TRP A 236 14.19 -6.33 -9.25
CA TRP A 236 12.77 -6.51 -8.97
C TRP A 236 12.47 -6.39 -7.47
N LEU A 237 13.29 -7.04 -6.63
CA LEU A 237 13.15 -7.02 -5.18
C LEU A 237 13.44 -5.63 -4.60
N GLU A 238 14.46 -4.93 -5.09
CA GLU A 238 14.74 -3.54 -4.72
C GLU A 238 13.55 -2.63 -5.03
N LYS A 239 12.93 -2.83 -6.20
CA LYS A 239 11.74 -2.08 -6.59
C LYS A 239 10.53 -2.38 -5.69
N MET A 240 10.39 -3.61 -5.17
CA MET A 240 9.33 -3.95 -4.21
C MET A 240 9.48 -3.17 -2.89
N VAL A 241 10.71 -3.00 -2.40
CA VAL A 241 11.00 -2.35 -1.10
C VAL A 241 11.44 -0.89 -1.21
N ALA A 242 11.18 -0.24 -2.34
CA ALA A 242 11.51 1.18 -2.49
C ALA A 242 10.76 2.01 -1.43
N PRO A 243 11.44 2.83 -0.60
CA PRO A 243 10.77 3.61 0.45
C PRO A 243 9.78 4.63 -0.12
N ASN A 244 10.15 5.24 -1.24
CA ASN A 244 9.28 6.17 -1.96
C ASN A 244 8.41 5.39 -2.96
N LEU A 245 7.08 5.54 -2.82
CA LEU A 245 6.06 4.93 -3.67
C LEU A 245 6.30 5.14 -5.17
N LYS A 246 6.88 6.28 -5.58
CA LYS A 246 7.22 6.58 -6.99
C LYS A 246 8.15 5.54 -7.61
N TYR A 247 9.05 4.98 -6.81
CA TYR A 247 10.00 3.97 -7.27
C TYR A 247 9.52 2.56 -6.97
N ARG A 248 8.35 2.39 -6.34
CA ARG A 248 7.76 1.07 -6.07
C ARG A 248 6.89 0.61 -7.24
N TYR A 249 6.63 -0.68 -7.34
CA TYR A 249 5.54 -1.14 -8.20
C TYR A 249 4.21 -0.55 -7.70
N PRO A 250 3.31 -0.10 -8.59
CA PRO A 250 2.06 0.52 -8.18
C PRO A 250 1.10 -0.47 -7.52
N ASN A 251 1.15 -1.75 -7.90
CA ASN A 251 0.26 -2.80 -7.41
C ASN A 251 0.83 -4.21 -7.61
N ALA A 252 0.18 -5.20 -7.01
CA ALA A 252 0.62 -6.58 -7.02
C ALA A 252 0.59 -7.19 -8.44
N ALA A 253 -0.39 -6.82 -9.26
CA ALA A 253 -0.49 -7.32 -10.64
C ALA A 253 0.74 -6.93 -11.48
N THR A 254 1.21 -5.70 -11.33
CA THR A 254 2.39 -5.20 -12.05
C THR A 254 3.67 -5.87 -11.54
N ALA A 255 3.81 -6.03 -10.22
CA ALA A 255 4.94 -6.73 -9.61
C ALA A 255 4.99 -8.21 -10.04
N LEU A 256 3.84 -8.91 -10.01
CA LEU A 256 3.71 -10.30 -10.42
C LEU A 256 4.10 -10.49 -11.88
N LYS A 257 3.54 -9.66 -12.77
CA LYS A 257 3.87 -9.70 -14.20
C LYS A 257 5.37 -9.56 -14.45
N ALA A 258 6.04 -8.67 -13.73
CA ALA A 258 7.48 -8.48 -13.84
C ALA A 258 8.29 -9.69 -13.31
N LEU A 259 7.82 -10.34 -12.25
CA LEU A 259 8.51 -11.49 -11.63
C LEU A 259 8.47 -12.75 -12.51
N LEU A 260 7.34 -13.00 -13.19
CA LEU A 260 7.12 -14.24 -13.95
C LEU A 260 8.17 -14.46 -15.06
N SER A 261 8.70 -13.40 -15.66
CA SER A 261 9.71 -13.47 -16.72
C SER A 261 11.15 -13.61 -16.24
N ILE A 262 11.42 -13.53 -14.93
CA ILE A 262 12.79 -13.44 -14.40
C ILE A 262 13.26 -14.81 -13.91
N GLU A 263 14.33 -15.37 -14.47
CA GLU A 263 15.03 -16.51 -13.88
C GLU A 263 15.78 -16.09 -12.61
N ILE A 264 15.82 -16.92 -11.56
CA ILE A 264 16.42 -16.52 -10.28
C ILE A 264 17.92 -16.80 -10.21
N VAL A 265 18.35 -17.89 -10.83
CA VAL A 265 19.77 -18.27 -10.91
C VAL A 265 20.30 -17.76 -12.25
N GLY A 266 21.41 -17.04 -12.25
CA GLY A 266 22.01 -16.51 -13.49
C GLY A 266 22.88 -17.54 -14.23
N ASN A 267 23.08 -17.33 -15.54
CA ASN A 267 23.99 -18.08 -16.44
C ASN A 267 25.50 -17.90 -16.11
N GLY A 268 25.89 -17.93 -14.84
CA GLY A 268 27.23 -17.59 -14.37
C GLY A 268 27.84 -18.56 -13.35
N PHE A 269 27.24 -19.73 -13.10
CA PHE A 269 27.84 -20.76 -12.23
C PHE A 269 28.20 -22.02 -13.02
N ASN A 270 29.47 -22.09 -13.43
CA ASN A 270 30.13 -23.34 -13.79
C ASN A 270 30.36 -24.15 -12.51
N PHE A 271 29.47 -25.09 -12.18
CA PHE A 271 29.85 -26.20 -11.31
C PHE A 271 30.67 -27.20 -12.14
N GLY A 272 31.98 -26.97 -12.21
CA GLY A 272 32.92 -27.94 -12.73
C GLY A 272 33.09 -29.10 -11.74
N LYS A 273 32.59 -30.29 -12.14
CA LYS A 273 32.83 -31.64 -11.60
C LYS A 273 32.22 -31.90 -10.21
N SER A 274 31.51 -32.97 -9.90
CA SER A 274 31.09 -34.17 -10.63
C SER A 274 29.97 -34.80 -9.78
N ILE A 275 28.75 -34.90 -10.31
CA ILE A 275 27.76 -35.87 -9.82
C ILE A 275 27.18 -36.53 -11.07
N ASP A 276 27.27 -37.86 -11.08
CA ASP A 276 27.09 -38.74 -12.22
C ASP A 276 25.60 -38.79 -12.62
N TRP A 277 25.25 -38.12 -13.71
CA TRP A 277 23.90 -38.19 -14.30
C TRP A 277 23.83 -39.36 -15.28
N LYS A 278 23.69 -40.58 -14.74
CA LYS A 278 23.21 -41.74 -15.50
C LYS A 278 22.11 -42.47 -14.74
N SER A 279 20.90 -41.96 -14.94
CA SER A 279 19.54 -42.51 -14.74
C SER A 279 18.70 -41.41 -14.08
N ALA A 280 17.63 -40.87 -14.66
CA ALA A 280 16.67 -41.45 -15.58
C ALA A 280 16.22 -40.38 -16.60
N THR A 281 16.49 -40.62 -17.87
CA THR A 281 15.77 -40.02 -18.98
C THR A 281 14.57 -40.91 -19.30
N SER A 282 13.36 -40.47 -18.97
CA SER A 282 12.20 -40.52 -19.87
C SER A 282 11.02 -39.85 -19.18
N GLN A 283 10.28 -39.02 -19.93
CA GLN A 283 9.06 -38.30 -19.55
C GLN A 283 9.26 -37.05 -18.69
N PHE A 284 9.57 -35.92 -19.34
CA PHE A 284 8.65 -34.77 -19.44
C PHE A 284 9.37 -33.64 -20.18
N MET A 285 9.29 -33.67 -21.51
CA MET A 285 9.49 -32.48 -22.33
C MET A 285 8.33 -32.38 -23.31
N LEU A 286 7.89 -31.13 -23.52
CA LEU A 286 6.86 -30.64 -24.43
C LEU A 286 5.42 -30.64 -23.91
N THR A 287 4.95 -29.46 -23.49
CA THR A 287 4.14 -28.61 -24.40
C THR A 287 3.89 -27.22 -23.80
N LYS A 288 4.42 -26.18 -24.46
CA LYS A 288 3.87 -24.82 -24.47
C LYS A 288 3.22 -24.61 -25.84
N LEU A 289 2.05 -23.95 -25.84
CA LEU A 289 1.29 -23.37 -26.97
C LEU A 289 0.62 -24.40 -27.91
N VAL A 290 -0.68 -24.40 -28.23
CA VAL A 290 -1.75 -23.38 -28.26
C VAL A 290 -3.10 -24.11 -28.11
N LEU A 291 -4.08 -23.58 -27.35
CA LEU A 291 -5.45 -23.38 -27.87
C LEU A 291 -6.31 -22.52 -26.94
N VAL A 292 -6.80 -21.43 -27.53
CA VAL A 292 -8.12 -20.82 -27.38
C VAL A 292 -9.15 -21.71 -26.63
N GLY A 293 -9.80 -21.15 -25.60
CA GLY A 293 -11.11 -21.62 -25.14
C GLY A 293 -11.23 -21.88 -23.66
N MET A 294 -11.52 -20.83 -22.88
CA MET A 294 -12.50 -20.87 -21.77
C MET A 294 -12.71 -19.45 -21.20
N VAL A 295 -13.20 -18.55 -22.06
CA VAL A 295 -13.98 -17.38 -21.61
C VAL A 295 -15.40 -17.62 -22.09
N THR A 296 -16.20 -18.32 -21.29
CA THR A 296 -17.68 -18.24 -21.32
C THR A 296 -18.26 -18.78 -20.01
N VAL A 297 -18.44 -17.90 -19.02
CA VAL A 297 -19.75 -17.63 -18.41
C VAL A 297 -19.76 -16.16 -17.99
N SER A 298 -20.20 -15.30 -18.90
CA SER A 298 -20.78 -13.96 -18.65
C SER A 298 -21.26 -13.29 -19.96
N PHE A 299 -21.04 -13.89 -21.13
CA PHE A 299 -21.67 -13.45 -22.38
C PHE A 299 -23.04 -14.11 -22.58
N LEU A 300 -24.03 -13.65 -21.82
CA LEU A 300 -25.44 -13.78 -22.15
C LEU A 300 -26.06 -12.40 -21.89
N ILE A 301 -26.73 -11.86 -22.91
CA ILE A 301 -27.23 -10.48 -23.05
C ILE A 301 -26.19 -9.50 -23.62
N ALA A 302 -25.86 -9.65 -24.91
CA ALA A 302 -25.78 -8.51 -25.85
C ALA A 302 -25.29 -8.97 -27.24
N GLN A 303 -26.09 -9.77 -27.95
CA GLN A 303 -25.99 -9.82 -29.42
C GLN A 303 -27.34 -10.21 -30.02
N ARG A 304 -28.23 -9.21 -30.08
CA ARG A 304 -29.31 -9.18 -31.06
C ARG A 304 -29.49 -7.75 -31.55
N ALA A 305 -28.58 -7.34 -32.44
CA ALA A 305 -28.83 -6.38 -33.51
C ALA A 305 -27.49 -6.04 -34.18
N SER A 306 -27.15 -6.78 -35.24
CA SER A 306 -26.28 -6.23 -36.29
C SER A 306 -27.18 -5.53 -37.30
N ASN A 307 -26.61 -4.49 -37.93
CA ASN A 307 -27.04 -3.81 -39.14
C ASN A 307 -27.82 -2.51 -38.91
N THR A 308 -27.10 -1.39 -38.87
CA THR A 308 -27.18 -0.35 -39.92
C THR A 308 -26.07 0.68 -39.72
N VAL A 309 -25.20 0.80 -40.71
CA VAL A 309 -24.34 1.98 -40.90
C VAL A 309 -25.26 3.16 -41.20
N ARG A 310 -25.26 4.18 -40.33
CA ARG A 310 -25.71 5.53 -40.65
C ARG A 310 -24.84 6.52 -39.89
N GLU A 311 -24.17 7.39 -40.65
CA GLU A 311 -23.56 8.62 -40.18
C GLU A 311 -24.59 9.40 -39.33
N ILE A 312 -24.20 9.74 -38.11
CA ILE A 312 -24.90 10.74 -37.30
C ILE A 312 -23.88 11.81 -36.95
N ASN A 313 -24.26 13.04 -37.29
CA ASN A 313 -23.48 14.26 -37.25
C ASN A 313 -22.89 14.60 -35.88
N SER A 314 -21.73 15.24 -35.95
CA SER A 314 -21.06 15.99 -34.89
C SER A 314 -22.02 16.97 -34.20
N GLY A 315 -22.33 16.73 -32.92
CA GLY A 315 -23.18 17.65 -32.13
C GLY A 315 -23.21 17.36 -30.63
N ASP A 316 -23.33 16.10 -30.20
CA ASP A 316 -23.72 15.81 -28.80
C ASP A 316 -22.69 15.01 -27.97
N TYR A 317 -21.39 15.16 -28.26
CA TYR A 317 -20.30 14.50 -27.50
C TYR A 317 -19.44 15.46 -26.67
N VAL A 318 -19.97 16.61 -26.24
CA VAL A 318 -19.19 17.60 -25.46
C VAL A 318 -19.17 17.29 -23.94
N GLY A 319 -19.93 16.29 -23.46
CA GLY A 319 -20.03 16.00 -22.01
C GLY A 319 -19.01 15.01 -21.43
N TYR A 320 -18.41 14.13 -22.24
CA TYR A 320 -17.65 12.98 -21.72
C TYR A 320 -16.15 12.96 -22.05
N LEU A 321 -15.67 13.87 -22.90
CA LEU A 321 -14.26 13.89 -23.33
C LEU A 321 -13.35 14.80 -22.49
N ARG A 322 -13.83 15.38 -21.39
CA ARG A 322 -12.99 16.23 -20.51
C ARG A 322 -12.07 15.43 -19.56
N TRP A 323 -12.27 14.11 -19.44
CA TRP A 323 -11.53 13.23 -18.51
C TRP A 323 -10.39 12.42 -19.17
N LEU A 324 -10.05 12.68 -20.43
CA LEU A 324 -8.95 11.99 -21.15
C LEU A 324 -7.70 12.85 -21.34
N ARG A 325 -7.45 13.84 -20.46
CA ARG A 325 -6.09 14.39 -20.33
C ARG A 325 -5.30 13.55 -19.34
N PRO A 326 -4.06 13.13 -19.66
CA PRO A 326 -3.24 12.34 -18.75
C PRO A 326 -3.07 13.08 -17.41
N PRO A 327 -2.89 12.38 -16.28
CA PRO A 327 -2.49 13.06 -15.04
C PRO A 327 -1.22 13.84 -15.34
N LEU A 328 -1.20 15.12 -14.98
CA LEU A 328 -0.03 15.99 -15.13
C LEU A 328 1.17 15.25 -14.54
N ALA A 329 2.13 14.90 -15.40
CA ALA A 329 3.31 14.17 -14.98
C ALA A 329 4.22 15.11 -14.16
N PRO A 330 5.05 14.57 -13.25
CA PRO A 330 6.12 15.34 -12.64
C PRO A 330 7.01 15.93 -13.75
N HIS A 331 7.38 17.21 -13.66
CA HIS A 331 8.08 17.97 -14.72
C HIS A 331 7.25 18.20 -16.01
N GLY A 332 5.93 18.03 -15.95
CA GLY A 332 5.04 18.35 -17.06
C GLY A 332 5.03 19.85 -17.37
N HIS A 333 4.74 20.20 -18.63
CA HIS A 333 4.60 21.59 -19.06
C HIS A 333 3.15 21.82 -19.50
N CYS A 334 2.40 22.60 -18.73
CA CYS A 334 0.99 22.92 -18.94
C CYS A 334 0.68 24.40 -18.63
N PRO A 335 1.39 25.37 -19.26
CA PRO A 335 1.06 26.76 -19.08
C PRO A 335 -0.34 27.05 -19.65
N LYS A 336 -1.11 27.94 -19.01
CA LYS A 336 -2.47 28.37 -19.42
C LYS A 336 -3.52 27.25 -19.45
N CYS A 337 -3.25 26.13 -18.79
CA CYS A 337 -4.19 25.01 -18.73
C CYS A 337 -5.39 25.31 -17.82
N ASP A 338 -6.57 24.83 -18.25
CA ASP A 338 -7.79 24.85 -17.42
C ASP A 338 -7.86 23.57 -16.58
N LEU A 339 -7.60 23.73 -15.28
CA LEU A 339 -7.58 22.73 -14.22
C LEU A 339 -8.57 23.08 -13.11
N ARG A 340 -9.62 23.84 -13.44
CA ARG A 340 -10.63 24.25 -12.45
C ARG A 340 -11.34 23.04 -11.87
N GLY A 341 -11.43 22.99 -10.54
CA GLY A 341 -12.13 21.94 -9.81
C GLY A 341 -11.54 20.54 -9.99
N THR A 342 -10.34 20.41 -10.58
CA THR A 342 -9.72 19.09 -10.79
C THR A 342 -9.19 18.52 -9.49
N ASP A 343 -9.31 17.20 -9.33
CA ASP A 343 -8.69 16.45 -8.23
C ASP A 343 -7.23 16.15 -8.60
N LEU A 344 -6.31 16.85 -7.93
CA LEU A 344 -4.86 16.76 -8.07
C LEU A 344 -4.19 16.28 -6.78
N ARG A 345 -4.97 15.72 -5.84
CA ARG A 345 -4.52 15.36 -4.49
C ARG A 345 -3.37 14.37 -4.51
N GLY A 346 -2.36 14.64 -3.70
CA GLY A 346 -1.23 13.73 -3.49
C GLY A 346 -0.37 13.45 -4.73
N LEU A 347 -0.57 14.19 -5.83
CA LEU A 347 0.25 14.04 -7.02
C LEU A 347 1.66 14.59 -6.79
N ASP A 348 2.65 14.00 -7.46
CA ASP A 348 4.00 14.56 -7.60
C ASP A 348 4.01 15.49 -8.81
N LEU A 349 3.85 16.79 -8.54
CA LEU A 349 3.89 17.87 -9.52
C LEU A 349 5.16 18.73 -9.35
N ARG A 350 6.23 18.15 -8.79
CA ARG A 350 7.49 18.88 -8.66
C ARG A 350 8.01 19.29 -10.01
N PHE A 351 8.57 20.49 -10.07
CA PHE A 351 9.12 21.10 -11.29
C PHE A 351 8.10 21.23 -12.45
N VAL A 352 6.80 21.03 -12.21
CA VAL A 352 5.78 21.24 -13.23
C VAL A 352 5.73 22.71 -13.60
N ASP A 353 5.46 23.00 -14.87
CA ASP A 353 5.17 24.34 -15.32
C ASP A 353 3.66 24.53 -15.52
N LEU A 354 3.08 25.32 -14.62
CA LEU A 354 1.68 25.73 -14.55
C LEU A 354 1.57 27.26 -14.66
N THR A 355 2.53 27.92 -15.31
CA THR A 355 2.49 29.36 -15.56
C THR A 355 1.16 29.77 -16.20
N ASP A 356 0.51 30.81 -15.68
CA ASP A 356 -0.81 31.31 -16.12
C ASP A 356 -1.95 30.27 -16.09
N ALA A 357 -1.81 29.13 -15.40
CA ALA A 357 -2.84 28.09 -15.34
C ALA A 357 -4.06 28.51 -14.48
N ASP A 358 -5.24 27.98 -14.82
CA ASP A 358 -6.48 28.22 -14.07
C ASP A 358 -6.80 27.01 -13.20
N LEU A 359 -6.52 27.11 -11.90
CA LEU A 359 -6.67 26.08 -10.86
C LEU A 359 -7.78 26.44 -9.87
N ARG A 360 -8.72 27.32 -10.24
CA ARG A 360 -9.79 27.76 -9.32
C ARG A 360 -10.58 26.57 -8.78
N GLY A 361 -10.69 26.50 -7.46
CA GLY A 361 -11.39 25.42 -6.76
C GLY A 361 -10.77 24.03 -6.94
N ALA A 362 -9.56 23.90 -7.48
CA ALA A 362 -8.88 22.62 -7.61
C ALA A 362 -8.54 22.03 -6.22
N ASP A 363 -8.51 20.71 -6.14
CA ASP A 363 -8.16 19.99 -4.92
C ASP A 363 -6.72 19.47 -5.02
N LEU A 364 -5.80 20.19 -4.38
CA LEU A 364 -4.35 19.99 -4.38
C LEU A 364 -3.86 19.49 -3.00
N ARG A 365 -4.75 18.90 -2.19
CA ARG A 365 -4.38 18.44 -0.84
C ARG A 365 -3.24 17.43 -0.87
N GLY A 366 -2.20 17.68 -0.09
CA GLY A 366 -1.02 16.82 0.00
C GLY A 366 -0.19 16.69 -1.29
N THR A 367 -0.45 17.54 -2.29
CA THR A 367 0.28 17.52 -3.57
C THR A 367 1.70 18.06 -3.39
N ASP A 368 2.68 17.43 -4.05
CA ASP A 368 4.07 17.90 -4.02
C ASP A 368 4.33 18.81 -5.24
N LEU A 369 4.32 20.12 -5.00
CA LEU A 369 4.59 21.20 -5.96
C LEU A 369 5.96 21.84 -5.71
N GLN A 370 6.88 21.16 -5.03
CA GLN A 370 8.20 21.70 -4.78
C GLN A 370 8.91 22.06 -6.10
N ASN A 371 9.52 23.24 -6.15
CA ASN A 371 10.14 23.80 -7.35
C ASN A 371 9.19 23.95 -8.57
N ALA A 372 7.86 23.87 -8.39
CA ALA A 372 6.91 24.11 -9.48
C ALA A 372 6.90 25.58 -9.89
N ARG A 373 6.59 25.83 -11.18
CA ARG A 373 6.38 27.16 -11.75
C ARG A 373 4.89 27.44 -11.82
N LEU A 374 4.41 28.37 -11.01
CA LEU A 374 3.00 28.75 -10.86
C LEU A 374 2.82 30.26 -11.06
N GLN A 375 3.71 30.92 -11.80
CA GLN A 375 3.67 32.37 -11.98
C GLN A 375 2.34 32.77 -12.62
N ASN A 376 1.67 33.76 -12.05
CA ASN A 376 0.33 34.25 -12.43
C ASN A 376 -0.77 33.18 -12.46
N ALA A 377 -0.57 32.01 -11.83
CA ALA A 377 -1.60 30.99 -11.78
C ALA A 377 -2.79 31.46 -10.93
N ASN A 378 -4.00 31.06 -11.32
CA ASN A 378 -5.22 31.35 -10.57
C ASN A 378 -5.59 30.17 -9.67
N LEU A 379 -5.26 30.29 -8.38
CA LEU A 379 -5.53 29.32 -7.31
C LEU A 379 -6.65 29.78 -6.37
N ASN A 380 -7.49 30.73 -6.81
CA ASN A 380 -8.58 31.26 -6.02
C ASN A 380 -9.54 30.13 -5.59
N ASN A 381 -9.88 30.07 -4.29
CA ASN A 381 -10.66 28.99 -3.66
C ASN A 381 -10.09 27.56 -3.83
N ALA A 382 -8.85 27.38 -4.29
CA ALA A 382 -8.24 26.06 -4.37
C ALA A 382 -7.94 25.51 -2.96
N ASN A 383 -7.95 24.19 -2.81
CA ASN A 383 -7.60 23.52 -1.57
C ASN A 383 -6.18 22.93 -1.67
N LEU A 384 -5.23 23.59 -1.04
CA LEU A 384 -3.81 23.22 -0.99
C LEU A 384 -3.40 22.70 0.41
N ASN A 385 -4.34 22.35 1.29
CA ASN A 385 -4.00 21.89 2.63
C ASN A 385 -2.97 20.76 2.58
N GLU A 386 -1.95 20.85 3.44
CA GLU A 386 -0.84 19.90 3.54
C GLU A 386 0.01 19.76 2.26
N ALA A 387 -0.18 20.62 1.24
CA ALA A 387 0.64 20.59 0.03
C ALA A 387 2.08 21.04 0.32
N ASN A 388 3.02 20.59 -0.50
CA ASN A 388 4.42 20.99 -0.44
C ASN A 388 4.75 21.92 -1.61
N LEU A 389 4.83 23.22 -1.35
CA LEU A 389 5.21 24.29 -2.29
C LEU A 389 6.61 24.84 -1.99
N ARG A 390 7.46 24.08 -1.29
CA ARG A 390 8.83 24.52 -0.97
C ARG A 390 9.58 24.90 -2.24
N GLU A 391 10.19 26.09 -2.28
CA GLU A 391 10.90 26.64 -3.45
C GLU A 391 10.02 26.79 -4.72
N ALA A 392 8.69 26.74 -4.62
CA ALA A 392 7.82 26.99 -5.77
C ALA A 392 7.83 28.48 -6.16
N ASP A 393 7.69 28.75 -7.46
CA ASP A 393 7.60 30.12 -7.98
C ASP A 393 6.13 30.51 -8.19
N LEU A 394 5.57 31.28 -7.25
CA LEU A 394 4.19 31.77 -7.21
C LEU A 394 4.12 33.28 -7.53
N TYR A 395 5.12 33.83 -8.22
CA TYR A 395 5.14 35.24 -8.61
C TYR A 395 3.81 35.68 -9.23
N GLY A 396 3.14 36.68 -8.65
CA GLY A 396 1.87 37.20 -9.17
C GLY A 396 0.66 36.25 -9.10
N ALA A 397 0.74 35.12 -8.39
CA ALA A 397 -0.35 34.16 -8.31
C ALA A 397 -1.56 34.69 -7.50
N ASP A 398 -2.78 34.32 -7.91
CA ASP A 398 -4.03 34.64 -7.21
C ASP A 398 -4.42 33.47 -6.30
N LEU A 399 -4.20 33.63 -4.98
CA LEU A 399 -4.44 32.64 -3.93
C LEU A 399 -5.60 33.07 -3.01
N ARG A 400 -6.42 34.03 -3.42
CA ARG A 400 -7.52 34.55 -2.60
C ARG A 400 -8.48 33.45 -2.17
N SER A 401 -8.84 33.46 -0.89
CA SER A 401 -9.73 32.46 -0.28
C SER A 401 -9.31 31.00 -0.47
N SER A 402 -8.03 30.75 -0.78
CA SER A 402 -7.48 29.40 -0.86
C SER A 402 -7.29 28.79 0.54
N TYR A 403 -7.36 27.47 0.61
CA TYR A 403 -7.09 26.72 1.83
C TYR A 403 -5.63 26.26 1.80
N LEU A 404 -4.82 26.78 2.72
CA LEU A 404 -3.37 26.54 2.81
C LEU A 404 -2.98 26.02 4.21
N GLU A 405 -3.91 25.40 4.94
CA GLU A 405 -3.65 24.88 6.28
C GLU A 405 -2.53 23.83 6.24
N SER A 406 -1.54 23.96 7.11
CA SER A 406 -0.36 23.09 7.19
C SER A 406 0.44 22.95 5.88
N THR A 407 0.31 23.92 4.97
CA THR A 407 1.04 23.93 3.69
C THR A 407 2.49 24.32 3.91
N ASN A 408 3.42 23.65 3.23
CA ASN A 408 4.83 24.02 3.25
C ASN A 408 5.16 24.99 2.10
N LEU A 409 5.24 26.28 2.40
CA LEU A 409 5.62 27.36 1.48
C LEU A 409 7.08 27.82 1.69
N ALA A 410 7.90 27.08 2.46
CA ALA A 410 9.23 27.55 2.81
C ALA A 410 10.07 27.87 1.56
N HIS A 411 10.68 29.04 1.54
CA HIS A 411 11.45 29.58 0.42
C HIS A 411 10.69 29.71 -0.92
N ALA A 412 9.35 29.67 -0.92
CA ALA A 412 8.57 29.96 -2.11
C ALA A 412 8.66 31.46 -2.49
N ASN A 413 8.63 31.75 -3.79
CA ASN A 413 8.53 33.13 -4.27
C ASN A 413 7.06 33.56 -4.29
N LEU A 414 6.66 34.42 -3.35
CA LEU A 414 5.31 34.98 -3.24
C LEU A 414 5.25 36.47 -3.58
N THR A 415 6.29 37.01 -4.22
CA THR A 415 6.32 38.42 -4.66
C THR A 415 5.12 38.70 -5.59
N ASP A 416 4.40 39.79 -5.35
CA ASP A 416 3.17 40.21 -6.05
C ASP A 416 1.98 39.22 -5.94
N ALA A 417 2.06 38.17 -5.11
CA ALA A 417 0.95 37.23 -4.92
C ALA A 417 -0.18 37.81 -4.06
N ASP A 418 -1.42 37.43 -4.35
CA ASP A 418 -2.62 37.88 -3.63
C ASP A 418 -3.21 36.76 -2.78
N LEU A 419 -3.01 36.82 -1.45
CA LEU A 419 -3.48 35.85 -0.46
C LEU A 419 -4.66 36.39 0.37
N ARG A 420 -5.41 37.38 -0.14
CA ARG A 420 -6.52 37.94 0.64
C ARG A 420 -7.54 36.89 1.05
N GLY A 421 -7.84 36.84 2.34
CA GLY A 421 -8.76 35.86 2.92
C GLY A 421 -8.30 34.41 2.83
N ALA A 422 -7.02 34.14 2.55
CA ALA A 422 -6.48 32.78 2.53
C ALA A 422 -6.34 32.20 3.95
N TYR A 423 -6.52 30.88 4.07
CA TYR A 423 -6.44 30.15 5.34
C TYR A 423 -5.06 29.50 5.49
N LEU A 424 -4.13 30.16 6.17
CA LEU A 424 -2.71 29.79 6.31
C LEU A 424 -2.38 29.16 7.67
N GLN A 425 -3.36 28.58 8.36
CA GLN A 425 -3.14 28.10 9.72
C GLN A 425 -2.08 27.00 9.73
N ASN A 426 -1.12 27.08 10.64
CA ASN A 426 0.01 26.15 10.72
C ASN A 426 0.87 26.03 9.43
N ALA A 427 0.73 26.95 8.46
CA ALA A 427 1.54 26.94 7.25
C ALA A 427 3.00 27.30 7.55
N ASN A 428 3.94 26.73 6.80
CA ASN A 428 5.35 27.07 6.91
C ASN A 428 5.75 28.08 5.84
N LEU A 429 5.94 29.35 6.22
CA LEU A 429 6.40 30.45 5.37
C LEU A 429 7.87 30.82 5.64
N PHE A 430 8.65 29.92 6.25
CA PHE A 430 10.05 30.18 6.57
C PHE A 430 10.84 30.59 5.31
N GLY A 431 11.55 31.72 5.39
CA GLY A 431 12.40 32.22 4.31
C GLY A 431 11.66 32.70 3.05
N VAL A 432 10.35 32.95 3.14
CA VAL A 432 9.56 33.66 2.12
C VAL A 432 9.76 35.16 2.27
N ASP A 433 9.78 35.92 1.16
CA ASP A 433 9.68 37.38 1.22
C ASP A 433 8.24 37.84 1.05
N LEU A 434 7.67 38.43 2.10
CA LEU A 434 6.25 38.82 2.14
C LEU A 434 6.01 40.32 1.89
N ARG A 435 7.05 41.13 1.67
CA ARG A 435 6.93 42.60 1.57
C ARG A 435 5.99 43.08 0.45
N GLU A 436 5.93 42.33 -0.65
CA GLU A 436 5.09 42.62 -1.81
C GLU A 436 3.92 41.62 -1.94
N THR A 437 3.60 40.90 -0.86
CA THR A 437 2.52 39.90 -0.84
C THR A 437 1.30 40.48 -0.13
N ASN A 438 0.12 40.40 -0.75
CA ASN A 438 -1.10 40.88 -0.12
C ASN A 438 -1.70 39.82 0.82
N LEU A 439 -1.62 40.07 2.13
CA LEU A 439 -2.14 39.19 3.18
C LEU A 439 -3.40 39.75 3.88
N GLU A 440 -4.09 40.74 3.30
CA GLU A 440 -5.26 41.33 3.94
C GLU A 440 -6.33 40.26 4.27
N SER A 441 -6.73 40.20 5.54
CA SER A 441 -7.68 39.21 6.07
C SER A 441 -7.25 37.74 5.96
N ALA A 442 -5.97 37.45 5.69
CA ALA A 442 -5.47 36.08 5.74
C ALA A 442 -5.39 35.58 7.20
N ASP A 443 -5.76 34.31 7.43
CA ASP A 443 -5.65 33.69 8.75
C ASP A 443 -4.31 32.96 8.86
N THR A 444 -3.34 33.58 9.52
CA THR A 444 -1.99 33.04 9.73
C THR A 444 -1.81 32.38 11.09
N THR A 445 -2.89 31.95 11.75
CA THR A 445 -2.83 31.36 13.10
C THR A 445 -1.90 30.15 13.14
N GLY A 446 -0.85 30.19 13.96
CA GLY A 446 0.12 29.10 14.09
C GLY A 446 1.09 28.96 12.91
N ALA A 447 1.04 29.84 11.91
CA ALA A 447 1.97 29.81 10.80
C ALA A 447 3.41 30.14 11.25
N ILE A 448 4.40 29.48 10.64
CA ILE A 448 5.82 29.83 10.79
C ILE A 448 6.11 30.97 9.83
N LEU A 449 6.08 32.20 10.33
CA LEU A 449 6.29 33.41 9.53
C LEU A 449 7.78 33.73 9.32
N PRO A 450 8.16 34.37 8.21
CA PRO A 450 9.51 34.86 8.00
C PRO A 450 9.76 36.16 8.78
N ASP A 451 11.02 36.56 8.92
CA ASP A 451 11.42 37.74 9.71
C ASP A 451 10.97 39.08 9.09
N ASN A 452 10.63 39.09 7.80
CA ASN A 452 10.18 40.23 7.00
C ASN A 452 8.68 40.17 6.73
N LEU A 453 7.88 40.64 7.69
CA LEU A 453 6.45 40.85 7.53
C LEU A 453 6.15 42.16 6.76
N PRO A 454 5.10 42.19 5.93
CA PRO A 454 4.66 43.39 5.21
C PRO A 454 4.06 44.48 6.11
#